data_AF-A0AAW5L4S5-F1
#
_entry.id   AF-A0AAW5L4S5-F1
#
_cell.length_a   1.000
_cell.length_b   1.000
_cell.length_c   1.000
_cell.angle_alpha   90.00
_cell.angle_beta   90.00
_cell.angle_gamma   90.00
#
_symmetry.space_group_name_H-M   'P 1'
#
loop_
_entity.id
_entity.type
_entity.pdbx_description
1 polymer ?
#
loop_
_entity_poly.entity_id
_entity_poly.type
_entity_poly.pdbx_seq_one_letter_code
_entity_poly.pdbx_strand_id
1 'polypeptide(L)'
;FIHSSSDGQKYETQIHTLQSRHSSKYFGMNKGITSYTMVANHIPIQARIIGANEHESHYVFDILYNNTTNIKPSIHSTDTHGTNEVNFAILDLFGYQFAPRYKDIQATISRNLYGFQHLNHYEELLIKPVRKINTELIIKEWDNIKRIMLSLALKTTTQNVIVRKLSSYARKNQTKRALWEYDNIIKSLYFLEYIDSPALRQNVQKSLNRGESYHKLRRAVSFANFGKLRFKTEQDQQIWNECSRLLTNCIIYYNASILSNILKKSQNQGIGTNILKYISPVAWQHINFYGRYE
;
A
#
# COMPACT_ATOMS: atom_id res chain seq x y z
N PHE A 1 2.04 -17.52 2.47
CA PHE A 1 2.09 -16.10 2.90
C PHE A 1 0.99 -15.31 2.19
N ILE A 2 0.38 -14.34 2.85
CA ILE A 2 -0.64 -13.46 2.25
C ILE A 2 0.06 -12.17 1.82
N HIS A 3 -0.14 -11.80 0.55
CA HIS A 3 0.43 -10.59 -0.03
C HIS A 3 -0.70 -9.57 -0.23
N SER A 4 -0.54 -8.40 0.39
CA SER A 4 -1.43 -7.26 0.19
C SER A 4 -0.76 -6.11 -0.55
N SER A 5 -1.57 -5.21 -1.07
CA SER A 5 -1.11 -3.92 -1.56
C SER A 5 -2.03 -2.81 -1.12
N SER A 6 -1.52 -1.58 -1.08
CA SER A 6 -2.33 -0.40 -0.80
C SER A 6 -2.08 0.70 -1.82
N ASP A 7 -3.16 1.43 -2.14
CA ASP A 7 -3.13 2.56 -3.07
C ASP A 7 -4.29 3.52 -2.75
N GLY A 8 -4.09 4.79 -3.12
CA GLY A 8 -5.03 5.87 -2.86
C GLY A 8 -5.90 6.20 -4.07
N GLN A 9 -7.21 6.01 -3.92
CA GLN A 9 -8.19 6.40 -4.92
C GLN A 9 -8.72 7.81 -4.66
N LYS A 10 -8.56 8.70 -5.64
CA LYS A 10 -8.92 10.12 -5.53
C LYS A 10 -10.39 10.35 -5.91
N TYR A 11 -11.10 11.12 -5.10
CA TYR A 11 -12.49 11.51 -5.32
C TYR A 11 -12.68 13.01 -5.11
N GLU A 12 -13.26 13.69 -6.10
CA GLU A 12 -13.59 15.10 -6.01
C GLU A 12 -14.77 15.31 -5.02
N THR A 13 -14.71 16.39 -4.24
CA THR A 13 -15.82 16.82 -3.38
C THR A 13 -15.95 18.35 -3.40
N GLN A 14 -17.18 18.85 -3.40
CA GLN A 14 -17.45 20.29 -3.35
C GLN A 14 -17.49 20.84 -1.92
N ILE A 15 -17.47 19.98 -0.90
CA ILE A 15 -17.71 20.36 0.50
C ILE A 15 -16.39 20.46 1.27
N HIS A 16 -16.24 21.50 2.09
CA HIS A 16 -15.06 21.72 2.91
C HIS A 16 -15.10 20.85 4.17
N THR A 17 -14.09 20.00 4.33
CA THR A 17 -13.79 19.16 5.50
C THR A 17 -12.28 19.22 5.80
N LEU A 18 -11.83 18.75 6.96
CA LEU A 18 -10.39 18.70 7.29
C LEU A 18 -9.63 17.76 6.35
N GLN A 19 -10.31 16.86 5.64
CA GLN A 19 -9.68 15.92 4.70
C GLN A 19 -9.85 16.37 3.24
N SER A 20 -10.87 17.18 2.92
CA SER A 20 -10.97 17.77 1.58
C SER A 20 -9.83 18.76 1.37
N ARG A 21 -9.01 18.54 0.34
CA ARG A 21 -7.87 19.40 0.02
C ARG A 21 -7.82 19.66 -1.47
N HIS A 22 -7.41 20.87 -1.84
CA HIS A 22 -7.14 21.21 -3.23
C HIS A 22 -5.94 20.42 -3.72
N SER A 23 -6.01 19.95 -4.96
CA SER A 23 -4.89 19.32 -5.64
C SER A 23 -4.97 19.65 -7.12
N SER A 24 -4.12 20.58 -7.57
CA SER A 24 -4.05 20.98 -8.98
C SER A 24 -3.82 19.79 -9.90
N LYS A 25 -2.98 18.83 -9.46
CA LYS A 25 -2.67 17.61 -10.20
C LYS A 25 -3.90 16.70 -10.42
N TYR A 26 -4.78 16.55 -9.44
CA TYR A 26 -5.85 15.55 -9.47
C TYR A 26 -7.24 16.13 -9.69
N PHE A 27 -7.47 17.39 -9.28
CA PHE A 27 -8.79 18.02 -9.26
C PHE A 27 -8.80 19.42 -9.89
N GLY A 28 -7.69 19.88 -10.49
CA GLY A 28 -7.59 21.24 -11.01
C GLY A 28 -7.80 22.29 -9.90
N MET A 29 -8.79 23.17 -10.07
CA MET A 29 -9.14 24.16 -9.04
C MET A 29 -10.04 23.58 -7.94
N ASN A 30 -10.53 22.35 -8.10
CA ASN A 30 -11.42 21.73 -7.13
C ASN A 30 -10.62 21.04 -6.02
N LYS A 31 -11.35 20.56 -5.01
CA LYS A 31 -10.81 19.82 -3.87
C LYS A 31 -11.36 18.41 -3.86
N GLY A 32 -10.68 17.53 -3.16
CA GLY A 32 -11.10 16.15 -3.06
C GLY A 32 -10.51 15.45 -1.85
N ILE A 33 -10.83 14.18 -1.75
CA ILE A 33 -10.35 13.26 -0.73
C ILE A 33 -9.62 12.09 -1.38
N THR A 34 -8.79 11.40 -0.60
CA THR A 34 -8.18 10.14 -1.01
C THR A 34 -8.75 9.03 -0.15
N SER A 35 -9.37 8.05 -0.78
CA SER A 35 -9.67 6.78 -0.13
C SER A 35 -8.49 5.84 -0.33
N TYR A 36 -7.71 5.69 0.74
CA TYR A 36 -6.57 4.80 0.79
C TYR A 36 -7.05 3.41 1.22
N THR A 37 -6.88 2.41 0.35
CA THR A 37 -7.41 1.06 0.58
C THR A 37 -6.29 0.03 0.53
N MET A 38 -6.30 -0.91 1.47
CA MET A 38 -5.48 -2.11 1.43
C MET A 38 -6.31 -3.28 0.92
N VAL A 39 -5.79 -3.93 -0.13
CA VAL A 39 -6.35 -5.13 -0.75
C VAL A 39 -5.41 -6.29 -0.47
N ALA A 40 -5.94 -7.38 0.09
CA ALA A 40 -5.21 -8.64 0.27
C ALA A 40 -5.78 -9.69 -0.68
N ASN A 41 -4.93 -10.26 -1.54
CA ASN A 41 -5.38 -11.00 -2.71
C ASN A 41 -6.39 -10.16 -3.53
N HIS A 42 -7.67 -10.51 -3.50
CA HIS A 42 -8.74 -9.80 -4.23
C HIS A 42 -9.68 -9.02 -3.31
N ILE A 43 -9.46 -9.07 -2.00
CA ILE A 43 -10.41 -8.61 -1.00
C ILE A 43 -9.93 -7.28 -0.40
N PRO A 44 -10.71 -6.18 -0.48
CA PRO A 44 -10.42 -4.95 0.23
C PRO A 44 -10.68 -5.11 1.74
N ILE A 45 -9.61 -5.38 2.49
CA ILE A 45 -9.69 -5.76 3.91
C ILE A 45 -9.68 -4.56 4.85
N GLN A 46 -9.07 -3.44 4.46
CA GLN A 46 -9.01 -2.23 5.28
C GLN A 46 -9.01 -0.98 4.38
N ALA A 47 -9.65 0.08 4.82
CA ALA A 47 -9.63 1.37 4.13
C ALA A 47 -9.59 2.54 5.11
N ARG A 48 -9.12 3.68 4.63
CA ARG A 48 -9.09 4.93 5.39
C ARG A 48 -9.23 6.10 4.42
N ILE A 49 -9.83 7.18 4.90
CA ILE A 49 -9.83 8.45 4.17
C ILE A 49 -8.66 9.30 4.68
N ILE A 50 -7.88 9.81 3.73
CA ILE A 50 -6.76 10.71 3.97
C ILE A 50 -6.92 11.94 3.10
N GLY A 51 -6.26 13.03 3.49
CA GLY A 51 -6.30 14.27 2.73
C GLY A 51 -5.69 14.12 1.33
N ALA A 52 -6.24 14.82 0.34
CA ALA A 52 -5.73 14.74 -1.03
C ALA A 52 -4.31 15.25 -1.23
N ASN A 53 -3.82 16.10 -0.32
CA ASN A 53 -2.45 16.60 -0.30
C ASN A 53 -1.51 15.74 0.58
N GLU A 54 -2.06 14.75 1.29
CA GLU A 54 -1.26 13.89 2.16
C GLU A 54 -0.61 12.78 1.34
N HIS A 55 0.65 12.48 1.67
CA HIS A 55 1.42 11.47 0.96
C HIS A 55 1.06 10.08 1.51
N GLU A 56 0.60 9.18 0.63
CA GLU A 56 0.08 7.85 1.00
C GLU A 56 1.12 6.99 1.73
N SER A 57 2.41 7.15 1.40
CA SER A 57 3.50 6.41 2.05
C SER A 57 3.55 6.61 3.57
N HIS A 58 2.97 7.69 4.10
CA HIS A 58 2.93 7.98 5.53
C HIS A 58 1.96 7.07 6.30
N TYR A 59 1.09 6.35 5.60
CA TYR A 59 -0.02 5.59 6.17
C TYR A 59 0.12 4.07 6.00
N VAL A 60 1.23 3.60 5.43
CA VAL A 60 1.44 2.18 5.08
C VAL A 60 1.41 1.29 6.32
N PHE A 61 2.17 1.63 7.36
CA PHE A 61 2.13 0.93 8.64
C PHE A 61 0.75 1.05 9.28
N ASP A 62 0.17 2.26 9.30
CA ASP A 62 -1.10 2.51 9.96
C ASP A 62 -2.23 1.65 9.37
N ILE A 63 -2.27 1.45 8.05
CA ILE A 63 -3.31 0.63 7.40
C ILE A 63 -3.09 -0.88 7.64
N LEU A 64 -1.84 -1.33 7.69
CA LEU A 64 -1.49 -2.73 7.98
C LEU A 64 -1.75 -3.09 9.45
N TYR A 65 -1.20 -2.30 10.37
CA TYR A 65 -1.20 -2.60 11.80
C TYR A 65 -2.59 -2.43 12.44
N ASN A 66 -3.42 -1.54 11.89
CA ASN A 66 -4.80 -1.36 12.34
C ASN A 66 -5.80 -2.26 11.61
N ASN A 67 -5.35 -3.23 10.81
CA ASN A 67 -6.23 -4.23 10.22
C ASN A 67 -6.79 -5.17 11.31
N THR A 68 -8.09 -5.06 11.57
CA THR A 68 -8.81 -5.86 12.57
C THR A 68 -9.31 -7.20 12.04
N THR A 69 -9.18 -7.46 10.73
CA THR A 69 -9.65 -8.72 10.12
C THR A 69 -8.75 -9.90 10.49
N ASN A 70 -9.27 -11.13 10.35
CA ASN A 70 -8.50 -12.37 10.49
C ASN A 70 -7.49 -12.60 9.34
N ILE A 71 -7.59 -11.83 8.26
CA ILE A 71 -6.66 -11.89 7.13
C ILE A 71 -5.45 -11.05 7.48
N LYS A 72 -4.30 -11.68 7.77
CA LYS A 72 -3.05 -11.00 8.14
C LYS A 72 -2.02 -11.11 7.02
N PRO A 73 -1.83 -10.06 6.20
CA PRO A 73 -0.75 -10.02 5.22
C PRO A 73 0.61 -10.04 5.91
N SER A 74 1.55 -10.79 5.36
CA SER A 74 2.95 -10.80 5.80
C SER A 74 3.85 -10.02 4.83
N ILE A 75 3.39 -9.82 3.59
CA ILE A 75 4.08 -9.03 2.55
C ILE A 75 3.15 -7.91 2.10
N HIS A 76 3.70 -6.70 1.95
CA HIS A 76 2.94 -5.54 1.51
C HIS A 76 3.61 -4.79 0.37
N SER A 77 2.86 -4.50 -0.69
CA SER A 77 3.33 -3.73 -1.85
C SER A 77 2.62 -2.39 -1.98
N THR A 78 3.38 -1.39 -2.40
CA THR A 78 2.88 -0.10 -2.88
C THR A 78 3.57 0.27 -4.18
N ASP A 79 3.03 1.22 -4.92
CA ASP A 79 3.76 1.84 -6.03
C ASP A 79 4.89 2.76 -5.50
N THR A 80 5.73 3.26 -6.40
CA THR A 80 6.89 4.11 -6.04
C THR A 80 6.50 5.30 -5.16
N HIS A 81 5.34 5.92 -5.41
CA HIS A 81 4.81 7.03 -4.62
C HIS A 81 4.30 6.62 -3.22
N GLY A 82 4.17 5.32 -2.95
CA GLY A 82 3.82 4.77 -1.64
C GLY A 82 5.03 4.43 -0.77
N THR A 83 6.23 4.90 -1.10
CA THR A 83 7.46 4.69 -0.33
C THR A 83 7.94 5.96 0.38
N ASN A 84 8.71 5.81 1.46
CA ASN A 84 9.46 6.87 2.15
C ASN A 84 10.72 6.27 2.80
N GLU A 85 11.52 7.09 3.49
CA GLU A 85 12.81 6.73 4.08
C GLU A 85 12.72 5.99 5.43
N VAL A 86 11.53 5.57 5.85
CA VAL A 86 11.34 4.80 7.10
C VAL A 86 10.41 3.59 6.94
N ASN A 87 9.80 3.38 5.78
CA ASN A 87 8.82 2.32 5.56
C ASN A 87 9.44 0.93 5.69
N PHE A 88 10.65 0.70 5.16
CA PHE A 88 11.31 -0.59 5.29
C PHE A 88 11.66 -0.85 6.75
N ALA A 89 12.24 0.13 7.44
CA ALA A 89 12.61 0.03 8.85
C ALA A 89 11.41 -0.31 9.74
N ILE A 90 10.30 0.44 9.61
CA ILE A 90 9.12 0.26 10.44
C ILE A 90 8.48 -1.10 10.15
N LEU A 91 8.31 -1.46 8.88
CA LEU A 91 7.62 -2.71 8.55
C LEU A 91 8.43 -3.94 8.96
N ASP A 92 9.75 -3.92 8.74
CA ASP A 92 10.67 -4.99 9.14
C ASP A 92 10.62 -5.25 10.65
N LEU A 93 10.67 -4.19 11.48
CA LEU A 93 10.63 -4.31 12.94
C LEU A 93 9.30 -4.84 13.49
N PHE A 94 8.23 -4.80 12.69
CA PHE A 94 6.93 -5.38 13.02
C PHE A 94 6.66 -6.72 12.30
N GLY A 95 7.68 -7.28 11.64
CA GLY A 95 7.61 -8.61 11.01
C GLY A 95 6.91 -8.61 9.64
N TYR A 96 6.79 -7.47 8.98
CA TYR A 96 6.26 -7.36 7.63
C TYR A 96 7.38 -7.22 6.61
N GLN A 97 7.28 -7.95 5.50
CA GLN A 97 8.13 -7.72 4.34
C GLN A 97 7.53 -6.60 3.48
N PHE A 98 8.23 -5.47 3.39
CA PHE A 98 7.85 -4.40 2.46
C PHE A 98 8.39 -4.68 1.07
N ALA A 99 7.52 -4.71 0.07
CA ALA A 99 7.85 -5.07 -1.30
C ALA A 99 7.30 -4.06 -2.33
N PRO A 100 7.79 -2.81 -2.34
CA PRO A 100 7.30 -1.79 -3.24
C PRO A 100 7.74 -2.02 -4.70
N ARG A 101 6.92 -1.57 -5.64
CA ARG A 101 7.25 -1.56 -7.08
C ARG A 101 7.91 -0.25 -7.46
N TYR A 102 9.13 -0.35 -7.98
CA TYR A 102 9.84 0.77 -8.56
C TYR A 102 9.61 0.83 -10.07
N LYS A 103 9.15 1.99 -10.57
CA LYS A 103 8.96 2.22 -12.01
C LYS A 103 10.29 2.14 -12.77
N ASP A 104 11.32 2.76 -12.22
CA ASP A 104 12.69 2.71 -12.73
C ASP A 104 13.60 2.11 -11.65
N ILE A 105 13.70 0.78 -11.65
CA ILE A 105 14.47 0.04 -10.64
C ILE A 105 15.97 0.35 -10.75
N GLN A 106 16.51 0.49 -11.96
CA GLN A 106 17.94 0.71 -12.17
C GLN A 106 18.37 2.08 -11.64
N ALA A 107 17.64 3.15 -11.98
CA ALA A 107 17.93 4.49 -11.46
C ALA A 107 17.65 4.59 -9.96
N THR A 108 16.69 3.83 -9.43
CA THR A 108 16.41 3.82 -7.99
C THR A 108 17.57 3.18 -7.22
N ILE A 109 18.05 2.02 -7.67
CA ILE A 109 19.12 1.27 -7.00
C ILE A 109 20.44 2.02 -7.08
N SER A 110 20.79 2.58 -8.23
CA SER A 110 22.04 3.34 -8.39
C SER A 110 22.16 4.55 -7.47
N ARG A 111 21.04 5.03 -6.92
CA ARG A 111 20.99 6.17 -5.97
C ARG A 111 20.75 5.75 -4.52
N ASN A 112 20.33 4.52 -4.26
CA ASN A 112 19.83 4.10 -2.95
C ASN A 112 20.35 2.73 -2.48
N LEU A 113 21.37 2.16 -3.13
CA LEU A 113 22.04 0.97 -2.63
C LEU A 113 23.13 1.36 -1.64
N TYR A 114 23.22 0.65 -0.52
CA TYR A 114 24.19 0.92 0.54
C TYR A 114 24.93 -0.35 0.94
N GLY A 115 26.17 -0.20 1.39
CA GLY A 115 27.05 -1.31 1.74
C GLY A 115 27.68 -1.14 3.12
N PHE A 116 28.32 -2.19 3.62
CA PHE A 116 28.97 -2.19 4.94
C PHE A 116 30.47 -1.89 4.88
N GLN A 117 31.08 -1.94 3.70
CA GLN A 117 32.52 -1.71 3.50
C GLN A 117 32.77 -0.40 2.75
N HIS A 118 34.04 0.00 2.66
CA HIS A 118 34.44 1.15 1.85
C HIS A 118 34.19 0.89 0.36
N LEU A 119 33.88 1.94 -0.41
CA LEU A 119 33.49 1.83 -1.83
C LEU A 119 34.51 1.07 -2.69
N ASN A 120 35.81 1.19 -2.37
CA ASN A 120 36.89 0.49 -3.07
C ASN A 120 36.74 -1.04 -3.08
N HIS A 121 36.05 -1.61 -2.08
CA HIS A 121 35.80 -3.07 -2.03
C HIS A 121 34.76 -3.53 -3.06
N TYR A 122 34.05 -2.59 -3.70
CA TYR A 122 32.99 -2.87 -4.67
C TYR A 122 33.38 -2.45 -6.10
N GLU A 123 34.64 -2.12 -6.37
CA GLU A 123 35.07 -1.58 -7.66
C GLU A 123 34.82 -2.52 -8.85
N GLU A 124 34.96 -3.82 -8.64
CA GLU A 124 34.76 -4.84 -9.68
C GLU A 124 33.30 -5.28 -9.84
N LEU A 125 32.40 -4.85 -8.94
CA LEU A 125 31.00 -5.28 -8.95
C LEU A 125 30.17 -4.46 -9.93
N LEU A 126 29.24 -5.14 -10.62
CA LEU A 126 28.31 -4.50 -11.56
C LEU A 126 27.39 -3.49 -10.85
N ILE A 127 26.91 -3.85 -9.66
CA ILE A 127 26.01 -3.03 -8.86
C ILE A 127 26.76 -2.60 -7.60
N LYS A 128 26.92 -1.29 -7.42
CA LYS A 128 27.76 -0.71 -6.38
C LYS A 128 26.91 0.07 -5.39
N PRO A 129 27.22 -0.01 -4.08
CA PRO A 129 26.61 0.88 -3.11
C PRO A 129 27.06 2.32 -3.34
N VAL A 130 26.23 3.29 -2.99
CA VAL A 130 26.51 4.73 -3.11
C VAL A 130 27.42 5.20 -1.98
N ARG A 131 27.28 4.59 -0.79
CA ARG A 131 28.15 4.85 0.36
C ARG A 131 28.08 3.72 1.40
N LYS A 132 29.03 3.77 2.33
CA LYS A 132 29.02 2.94 3.54
C LYS A 132 27.91 3.38 4.51
N ILE A 133 27.25 2.40 5.13
CA ILE A 133 26.25 2.59 6.19
C ILE A 133 26.94 2.95 7.50
N ASN A 134 26.37 3.91 8.24
CA ASN A 134 26.86 4.27 9.57
C ASN A 134 26.22 3.38 10.65
N THR A 135 26.79 2.20 10.85
CA THR A 135 26.31 1.21 11.84
C THR A 135 26.46 1.70 13.28
N GLU A 136 27.50 2.47 13.59
CA GLU A 136 27.74 3.03 14.92
C GLU A 136 26.61 3.98 15.33
N LEU A 137 26.09 4.79 14.40
CA LEU A 137 24.97 5.68 14.64
C LEU A 137 23.67 4.90 14.94
N ILE A 138 23.45 3.77 14.25
CA ILE A 138 22.30 2.88 14.53
C ILE A 138 22.40 2.34 15.95
N ILE A 139 23.55 1.79 16.32
CA ILE A 139 23.79 1.21 17.65
C ILE A 139 23.59 2.27 18.74
N LYS A 140 24.17 3.47 18.56
CA LYS A 140 24.07 4.58 19.51
C LYS A 140 22.63 5.02 19.76
N GLU A 141 21.81 5.10 18.71
CA GLU A 141 20.43 5.60 18.79
C GLU A 141 19.37 4.49 18.90
N TRP A 142 19.79 3.23 19.04
CA TRP A 142 18.90 2.07 18.99
C TRP A 142 17.79 2.12 20.05
N ASP A 143 18.10 2.57 21.27
CA ASP A 143 17.11 2.72 22.33
C ASP A 143 16.03 3.76 21.99
N ASN A 144 16.41 4.85 21.30
CA ASN A 144 15.46 5.85 20.83
C ASN A 144 14.59 5.30 19.69
N ILE A 145 15.17 4.51 18.77
CA ILE A 145 14.41 3.81 17.73
C ILE A 145 13.40 2.85 18.37
N LYS A 146 13.81 2.04 19.35
CA LYS A 146 12.91 1.15 20.09
C LYS A 146 11.75 1.90 20.75
N ARG A 147 12.00 3.07 21.37
CA ARG A 147 10.94 3.90 21.96
C ARG A 147 9.93 4.41 20.91
N ILE A 148 10.40 4.77 19.72
CA ILE A 148 9.53 5.16 18.61
C ILE A 148 8.66 3.96 18.18
N MET A 149 9.27 2.78 17.99
CA MET A 149 8.53 1.58 17.61
C MET A 149 7.55 1.13 18.70
N LEU A 150 7.92 1.24 19.98
CA LEU A 150 7.03 0.96 21.09
C LEU A 150 5.81 1.90 21.08
N SER A 151 6.02 3.18 20.79
CA SER A 151 4.92 4.16 20.69
C SER A 151 3.96 3.83 19.55
N LEU A 152 4.48 3.36 18.41
CA LEU A 152 3.67 2.81 17.32
C LEU A 152 2.91 1.55 17.75
N ALA A 153 3.59 0.62 18.41
CA ALA A 153 3.02 -0.66 18.83
C ALA A 153 1.87 -0.47 19.84
N LEU A 154 2.06 0.45 20.79
CA LEU A 154 1.07 0.87 21.78
C LEU A 154 -0.01 1.80 21.21
N LYS A 155 0.09 2.19 19.93
CA LYS A 155 -0.84 3.10 19.24
C LYS A 155 -0.97 4.47 19.92
N THR A 156 0.04 4.90 20.68
CA THR A 156 0.10 6.24 21.28
C THR A 156 0.42 7.31 20.24
N THR A 157 0.98 6.89 19.10
CA THR A 157 1.19 7.72 17.91
C THR A 157 1.00 6.89 16.65
N THR A 158 0.82 7.56 15.51
CA THR A 158 0.65 6.95 14.19
C THR A 158 1.89 7.21 13.33
N GLN A 159 2.09 6.39 12.29
CA GLN A 159 3.22 6.54 11.40
C GLN A 159 3.22 7.92 10.75
N ASN A 160 2.06 8.41 10.30
CA ASN A 160 1.98 9.71 9.63
C ASN A 160 2.46 10.86 10.54
N VAL A 161 2.22 10.78 11.85
CA VAL A 161 2.68 11.75 12.85
C VAL A 161 4.20 11.64 13.02
N ILE A 162 4.73 10.42 13.11
CA ILE A 162 6.18 10.20 13.19
C ILE A 162 6.88 10.74 11.95
N VAL A 163 6.45 10.37 10.74
CA VAL A 163 7.08 10.83 9.50
C VAL A 163 7.03 12.35 9.40
N ARG A 164 5.89 12.98 9.71
CA ARG A 164 5.77 14.44 9.75
C ARG A 164 6.73 15.07 10.74
N LYS A 165 6.82 14.53 11.95
CA LYS A 165 7.69 15.04 13.02
C LYS A 165 9.16 14.85 12.66
N LEU A 166 9.55 13.71 12.08
CA LEU A 166 10.91 13.49 11.59
C LEU A 166 11.23 14.46 10.45
N SER A 167 10.29 14.72 9.54
CA SER A 167 10.47 15.66 8.42
C SER A 167 10.54 17.13 8.84
N SER A 168 9.87 17.55 9.92
CA SER A 168 9.92 18.94 10.40
C SER A 168 11.28 19.35 10.99
N TYR A 169 12.11 18.39 11.42
CA TYR A 169 13.45 18.71 11.92
C TYR A 169 14.42 18.92 10.77
N ALA A 170 14.74 20.19 10.50
CA ALA A 170 15.51 20.59 9.33
C ALA A 170 16.93 19.98 9.25
N ARG A 171 17.70 19.87 10.36
CA ARG A 171 19.13 19.48 10.24
C ARG A 171 19.77 18.63 11.37
N LYS A 172 19.19 18.49 12.57
CA LYS A 172 19.95 18.02 13.76
C LYS A 172 19.46 16.75 14.49
N ASN A 173 18.47 16.02 13.99
CA ASN A 173 17.98 14.84 14.72
C ASN A 173 18.85 13.60 14.42
N GLN A 174 19.63 13.13 15.41
CA GLN A 174 20.48 11.93 15.30
C GLN A 174 19.65 10.65 15.14
N THR A 175 18.59 10.49 15.93
CA THR A 175 17.66 9.34 15.84
C THR A 175 17.04 9.20 14.47
N LYS A 176 16.63 10.31 13.83
CA LYS A 176 16.12 10.32 12.45
C LYS A 176 17.13 9.72 11.48
N ARG A 177 18.39 10.18 11.55
CA ARG A 177 19.47 9.69 10.68
C ARG A 177 19.76 8.22 10.95
N ALA A 178 19.78 7.81 12.21
CA ALA A 178 19.95 6.40 12.60
C ALA A 178 18.83 5.52 12.00
N LEU A 179 17.58 5.96 12.08
CA LEU A 179 16.44 5.24 11.50
C LEU A 179 16.55 5.13 9.97
N TRP A 180 17.03 6.18 9.29
CA TRP A 180 17.31 6.14 7.86
C TRP A 180 18.46 5.20 7.50
N GLU A 181 19.53 5.16 8.30
CA GLU A 181 20.61 4.18 8.09
C GLU A 181 20.07 2.74 8.22
N TYR A 182 19.21 2.47 9.21
CA TYR A 182 18.57 1.16 9.36
C TYR A 182 17.62 0.84 8.18
N ASP A 183 16.77 1.79 7.77
CA ASP A 183 15.89 1.65 6.59
C ASP A 183 16.70 1.30 5.33
N ASN A 184 17.83 1.98 5.15
CA ASN A 184 18.73 1.77 4.02
C ASN A 184 19.36 0.36 3.99
N ILE A 185 19.59 -0.27 5.15
CA ILE A 185 20.03 -1.68 5.21
C ILE A 185 18.95 -2.57 4.60
N ILE A 186 17.74 -2.51 5.16
CA ILE A 186 16.63 -3.39 4.76
C ILE A 186 16.22 -3.14 3.30
N LYS A 187 16.19 -1.88 2.90
CA LYS A 187 15.92 -1.47 1.51
C LYS A 187 16.98 -1.98 0.55
N SER A 188 18.26 -1.96 0.93
CA SER A 188 19.35 -2.51 0.10
C SER A 188 19.22 -4.02 -0.07
N LEU A 189 18.91 -4.74 1.00
CA LEU A 189 18.64 -6.19 0.94
C LEU A 189 17.46 -6.50 0.00
N TYR A 190 16.36 -5.75 0.13
CA TYR A 190 15.21 -5.87 -0.77
C TYR A 190 15.59 -5.61 -2.22
N PHE A 191 16.42 -4.59 -2.51
CA PHE A 191 16.83 -4.30 -3.88
C PHE A 191 17.60 -5.45 -4.52
N LEU A 192 18.53 -6.06 -3.78
CA LEU A 192 19.30 -7.20 -4.26
C LEU A 192 18.38 -8.39 -4.54
N GLU A 193 17.48 -8.72 -3.61
CA GLU A 193 16.48 -9.80 -3.79
C GLU A 193 15.53 -9.51 -4.96
N TYR A 194 15.09 -8.25 -5.11
CA TYR A 194 14.16 -7.83 -6.15
C TYR A 194 14.79 -7.87 -7.55
N ILE A 195 16.11 -7.66 -7.68
CA ILE A 195 16.83 -7.87 -8.95
C ILE A 195 17.02 -9.35 -9.24
N ASP A 196 17.37 -10.13 -8.22
CA ASP A 196 17.74 -11.53 -8.40
C ASP A 196 16.51 -12.42 -8.68
N SER A 197 15.37 -12.16 -8.04
CA SER A 197 14.19 -13.03 -8.06
C SER A 197 13.09 -12.57 -9.02
N PRO A 198 12.88 -13.25 -10.18
CA PRO A 198 11.73 -12.99 -11.05
C PRO A 198 10.40 -13.28 -10.35
N ALA A 199 10.37 -14.28 -9.47
CA ALA A 199 9.17 -14.66 -8.74
C ALA A 199 8.70 -13.53 -7.82
N LEU A 200 9.61 -12.88 -7.09
CA LEU A 200 9.29 -11.72 -6.25
C LEU A 200 8.69 -10.59 -7.08
N ARG A 201 9.32 -10.22 -8.20
CA ARG A 201 8.82 -9.17 -9.11
C ARG A 201 7.42 -9.48 -9.63
N GLN A 202 7.18 -10.72 -10.05
CA GLN A 202 5.86 -11.15 -10.52
C GLN A 202 4.81 -11.09 -9.41
N ASN A 203 5.15 -11.47 -8.18
CA ASN A 203 4.23 -11.43 -7.04
C ASN A 203 3.86 -9.99 -6.69
N VAL A 204 4.83 -9.08 -6.64
CA VAL A 204 4.61 -7.64 -6.44
C VAL A 204 3.69 -7.07 -7.53
N GLN A 205 3.98 -7.35 -8.80
CA GLN A 205 3.15 -6.88 -9.91
C GLN A 205 1.72 -7.45 -9.83
N LYS A 206 1.56 -8.74 -9.53
CA LYS A 206 0.25 -9.37 -9.36
C LYS A 206 -0.53 -8.72 -8.22
N SER A 207 0.10 -8.43 -7.09
CA SER A 207 -0.59 -7.76 -5.97
C SER A 207 -1.13 -6.39 -6.39
N LEU A 208 -0.29 -5.56 -7.02
CA LEU A 208 -0.69 -4.23 -7.48
C LEU A 208 -1.81 -4.28 -8.54
N ASN A 209 -1.73 -5.20 -9.50
CA ASN A 209 -2.79 -5.40 -10.50
C ASN A 209 -4.15 -5.76 -9.88
N ARG A 210 -4.16 -6.49 -8.75
CA ARG A 210 -5.39 -6.80 -8.01
C ARG A 210 -5.97 -5.56 -7.34
N GLY A 211 -5.12 -4.70 -6.78
CA GLY A 211 -5.49 -3.38 -6.28
C GLY A 211 -6.14 -2.51 -7.37
N GLU A 212 -5.52 -2.41 -8.55
CA GLU A 212 -6.08 -1.68 -9.69
C GLU A 212 -7.44 -2.23 -10.14
N SER A 213 -7.58 -3.56 -10.16
CA SER A 213 -8.85 -4.23 -10.52
C SER A 213 -9.95 -3.87 -9.53
N TYR A 214 -9.64 -3.88 -8.22
CA TYR A 214 -10.56 -3.41 -7.19
C TYR A 214 -10.92 -1.93 -7.37
N HIS A 215 -9.96 -1.05 -7.67
CA HIS A 215 -10.25 0.37 -7.90
C HIS A 215 -11.14 0.62 -9.11
N LYS A 216 -11.08 -0.23 -10.15
CA LYS A 216 -12.00 -0.20 -11.29
C LYS A 216 -13.41 -0.66 -10.88
N LEU A 217 -13.54 -1.77 -10.14
CA LEU A 217 -14.82 -2.21 -9.59
C LEU A 217 -15.47 -1.13 -8.72
N ARG A 218 -14.69 -0.57 -7.79
CA ARG A 218 -15.17 0.45 -6.87
C ARG A 218 -15.63 1.71 -7.58
N ARG A 219 -14.96 2.11 -8.68
CA ARG A 219 -15.43 3.20 -9.55
C ARG A 219 -16.82 2.92 -10.12
N ALA A 220 -17.06 1.70 -10.61
CA ALA A 220 -18.38 1.33 -11.13
C ALA A 220 -19.47 1.43 -10.04
N VAL A 221 -19.20 0.92 -8.84
CA VAL A 221 -20.10 1.04 -7.68
C VAL A 221 -20.34 2.52 -7.31
N SER A 222 -19.30 3.35 -7.34
CA SER A 222 -19.42 4.78 -7.02
C SER A 222 -20.18 5.58 -8.08
N PHE A 223 -19.97 5.26 -9.36
CA PHE A 223 -20.58 5.98 -10.49
C PHE A 223 -22.08 5.71 -10.62
N ALA A 224 -22.56 4.53 -10.22
CA ALA A 224 -23.97 4.22 -10.10
C ALA A 224 -24.74 5.23 -9.20
N ASN A 225 -24.04 5.89 -8.27
CA ASN A 225 -24.57 6.97 -7.43
C ASN A 225 -24.39 8.38 -8.03
N PHE A 226 -24.58 8.55 -9.35
CA PHE A 226 -24.56 9.83 -10.07
C PHE A 226 -23.23 10.61 -10.08
N GLY A 227 -22.09 9.95 -9.83
CA GLY A 227 -20.74 10.44 -10.17
C GLY A 227 -20.21 11.67 -9.42
N LYS A 228 -21.05 12.44 -8.71
CA LYS A 228 -20.66 13.59 -7.88
C LYS A 228 -20.98 13.32 -6.42
N LEU A 229 -19.95 12.98 -5.65
CA LEU A 229 -20.10 12.72 -4.23
C LEU A 229 -20.37 14.04 -3.49
N ARG A 230 -21.53 14.14 -2.82
CA ARG A 230 -21.95 15.29 -2.03
C ARG A 230 -21.97 14.91 -0.54
N PHE A 231 -20.80 14.91 0.11
CA PHE A 231 -20.69 14.60 1.54
C PHE A 231 -20.79 15.84 2.41
N LYS A 232 -21.71 15.89 3.38
CA LYS A 232 -21.87 17.06 4.25
C LYS A 232 -20.83 17.07 5.37
N THR A 233 -20.38 15.91 5.82
CA THR A 233 -19.43 15.75 6.94
C THR A 233 -18.30 14.75 6.63
N GLU A 234 -17.26 14.71 7.46
CA GLU A 234 -16.21 13.67 7.39
C GLU A 234 -16.76 12.28 7.73
N GLN A 235 -17.73 12.22 8.65
CA GLN A 235 -18.39 10.98 9.00
C GLN A 235 -19.17 10.41 7.80
N ASP A 236 -19.84 11.26 7.02
CA ASP A 236 -20.50 10.83 5.78
C ASP A 236 -19.51 10.24 4.77
N GLN A 237 -18.33 10.87 4.65
CA GLN A 237 -17.28 10.35 3.78
C GLN A 237 -16.85 8.96 4.22
N GLN A 238 -16.60 8.77 5.52
CA GLN A 238 -16.22 7.48 6.10
C GLN A 238 -17.29 6.42 5.90
N ILE A 239 -18.55 6.74 6.22
CA ILE A 239 -19.69 5.84 6.01
C ILE A 239 -19.76 5.42 4.54
N TRP A 240 -19.70 6.37 3.62
CA TRP A 240 -19.71 6.06 2.19
C TRP A 240 -18.53 5.19 1.76
N ASN A 241 -17.33 5.45 2.29
CA ASN A 241 -16.14 4.67 2.00
C ASN A 241 -16.32 3.21 2.42
N GLU A 242 -16.83 3.00 3.63
CA GLU A 242 -17.11 1.67 4.17
C GLU A 242 -18.29 0.99 3.45
N CYS A 243 -19.38 1.70 3.14
CA CYS A 243 -20.49 1.16 2.36
C CYS A 243 -20.02 0.72 0.96
N SER A 244 -19.19 1.53 0.29
CA SER A 244 -18.61 1.18 -1.01
C SER A 244 -17.74 -0.08 -0.89
N ARG A 245 -16.92 -0.17 0.16
CA ARG A 245 -16.09 -1.35 0.45
C ARG A 245 -16.94 -2.59 0.76
N LEU A 246 -18.05 -2.44 1.47
CA LEU A 246 -19.00 -3.51 1.74
C LEU A 246 -19.65 -4.03 0.46
N LEU A 247 -20.19 -3.14 -0.37
CA LEU A 247 -20.83 -3.50 -1.65
C LEU A 247 -19.84 -4.23 -2.58
N THR A 248 -18.62 -3.72 -2.70
CA THR A 248 -17.57 -4.39 -3.49
C THR A 248 -17.21 -5.76 -2.93
N ASN A 249 -17.12 -5.92 -1.60
CA ASN A 249 -16.93 -7.23 -0.96
C ASN A 249 -18.10 -8.19 -1.23
N CYS A 250 -19.36 -7.73 -1.20
CA CYS A 250 -20.53 -8.56 -1.55
C CYS A 250 -20.45 -9.07 -3.00
N ILE A 251 -20.06 -8.21 -3.93
CA ILE A 251 -19.87 -8.57 -5.34
C ILE A 251 -18.76 -9.62 -5.50
N ILE A 252 -17.60 -9.38 -4.85
CA ILE A 252 -16.47 -10.31 -4.87
C ILE A 252 -16.89 -11.67 -4.29
N TYR A 253 -17.62 -11.66 -3.17
CA TYR A 253 -18.14 -12.88 -2.55
C TYR A 253 -19.11 -13.63 -3.47
N TYR A 254 -20.05 -12.93 -4.09
CA TYR A 254 -21.00 -13.51 -5.05
C TYR A 254 -20.27 -14.20 -6.21
N ASN A 255 -19.31 -13.51 -6.83
CA ASN A 255 -18.51 -14.06 -7.91
C ASN A 255 -17.67 -15.26 -7.44
N ALA A 256 -17.02 -15.15 -6.27
CA ALA A 256 -16.24 -16.24 -5.70
C ALA A 256 -17.10 -17.48 -5.40
N SER A 257 -18.36 -17.30 -4.97
CA SER A 257 -19.32 -18.38 -4.75
C SER A 257 -19.67 -19.10 -6.05
N ILE A 258 -19.93 -18.34 -7.13
CA ILE A 258 -20.16 -18.91 -8.47
C ILE A 258 -18.94 -19.73 -8.92
N LEU A 259 -17.74 -19.15 -8.86
CA LEU A 259 -16.50 -19.83 -9.27
C LEU A 259 -16.23 -21.08 -8.43
N SER A 260 -16.53 -21.02 -7.12
CA SER A 260 -16.39 -22.17 -6.22
C SER A 260 -17.36 -23.30 -6.59
N ASN A 261 -18.60 -22.98 -6.94
CA ASN A 261 -19.57 -23.97 -7.39
C ASN A 261 -19.19 -24.61 -8.73
N ILE A 262 -18.67 -23.82 -9.67
CA ILE A 262 -18.15 -24.32 -10.96
C ILE A 262 -16.97 -25.26 -10.73
N LEU A 263 -16.03 -24.88 -9.84
CA LEU A 263 -14.88 -25.71 -9.48
C LEU A 263 -15.32 -27.07 -8.92
N LYS A 264 -16.25 -27.08 -7.95
CA LYS A 264 -16.79 -28.32 -7.36
C LYS A 264 -17.44 -29.22 -8.41
N LYS A 265 -18.29 -28.67 -9.27
CA LYS A 265 -18.96 -29.44 -10.35
C LYS A 265 -17.95 -30.04 -11.33
N SER A 266 -16.96 -29.24 -11.75
CA SER A 266 -15.97 -29.67 -12.73
C SER A 266 -15.06 -30.77 -12.17
N GLN A 267 -14.68 -30.68 -10.89
CA GLN A 267 -13.92 -31.74 -10.20
C GLN A 267 -14.70 -33.05 -10.15
N ASN A 268 -16.01 -33.01 -9.87
CA ASN A 268 -16.86 -34.19 -9.87
C ASN A 268 -17.03 -34.82 -11.26
N GLN A 269 -16.87 -34.04 -12.34
CA GLN A 269 -17.00 -34.49 -13.72
C GLN A 269 -15.65 -34.83 -14.39
N GLY A 270 -14.52 -34.70 -13.68
CA GLY A 270 -13.18 -34.94 -14.24
C GLY A 270 -12.72 -33.91 -15.28
N ILE A 271 -13.37 -32.74 -15.37
CA ILE A 271 -13.05 -31.70 -16.35
C ILE A 271 -11.91 -30.82 -15.82
N GLY A 272 -10.89 -30.56 -16.64
CA GLY A 272 -9.76 -29.71 -16.27
C GLY A 272 -10.17 -28.27 -16.00
N THR A 273 -9.92 -27.77 -14.78
CA THR A 273 -10.33 -26.43 -14.31
C THR A 273 -9.23 -25.37 -14.39
N ASN A 274 -8.21 -25.59 -15.22
CA ASN A 274 -7.08 -24.66 -15.34
C ASN A 274 -7.51 -23.25 -15.74
N ILE A 275 -8.61 -23.09 -16.48
CA ILE A 275 -9.12 -21.78 -16.89
C ILE A 275 -9.59 -20.92 -15.71
N LEU A 276 -10.12 -21.54 -14.65
CA LEU A 276 -10.62 -20.83 -13.46
C LEU A 276 -9.50 -20.07 -12.72
N LYS A 277 -8.24 -20.52 -12.85
CA LYS A 277 -7.06 -19.85 -12.28
C LYS A 277 -6.84 -18.45 -12.86
N TYR A 278 -7.38 -18.18 -14.05
CA TYR A 278 -7.24 -16.91 -14.75
C TYR A 278 -8.47 -15.99 -14.59
N ILE A 279 -9.55 -16.48 -13.95
CA ILE A 279 -10.75 -15.68 -13.74
C ILE A 279 -10.65 -14.95 -12.41
N SER A 280 -10.65 -13.62 -12.46
CA SER A 280 -10.64 -12.79 -11.26
C SER A 280 -12.04 -12.71 -10.64
N PRO A 281 -12.20 -12.98 -9.32
CA PRO A 281 -13.48 -12.82 -8.63
C PRO A 281 -13.91 -11.35 -8.53
N VAL A 282 -13.03 -10.42 -8.89
CA VAL A 282 -13.34 -8.99 -8.89
C VAL A 282 -14.24 -8.60 -10.06
N ALA A 283 -14.26 -9.35 -11.17
CA ALA A 283 -14.98 -8.99 -12.41
C ALA A 283 -16.45 -8.59 -12.19
N TRP A 284 -16.95 -7.57 -12.91
CA TRP A 284 -18.28 -7.00 -12.64
C TRP A 284 -19.08 -6.58 -13.87
N GLN A 285 -18.60 -6.87 -15.08
CA GLN A 285 -19.30 -6.50 -16.31
C GLN A 285 -20.68 -7.18 -16.44
N HIS A 286 -20.87 -8.32 -15.78
CA HIS A 286 -22.14 -9.05 -15.73
C HIS A 286 -23.12 -8.50 -14.69
N ILE A 287 -22.74 -7.49 -13.91
CA ILE A 287 -23.56 -6.92 -12.83
C ILE A 287 -24.22 -5.63 -13.33
N ASN A 288 -25.55 -5.59 -13.26
CA ASN A 288 -26.30 -4.38 -13.57
C ASN A 288 -26.41 -3.49 -12.33
N PHE A 289 -25.67 -2.38 -12.32
CA PHE A 289 -25.68 -1.40 -11.22
C PHE A 289 -26.82 -0.38 -11.28
N TYR A 290 -27.50 -0.25 -12.43
CA TYR A 290 -28.55 0.75 -12.63
C TYR A 290 -29.96 0.20 -12.37
N GLY A 291 -30.07 -1.11 -12.12
CA GLY A 291 -31.36 -1.78 -12.07
C GLY A 291 -32.01 -1.91 -13.45
N ARG A 292 -33.20 -2.50 -13.48
CA ARG A 292 -34.06 -2.47 -14.67
C ARG A 292 -35.10 -1.38 -14.42
N TYR A 293 -35.10 -0.36 -15.27
CA TYR A 293 -36.19 0.59 -15.34
C TYR A 293 -37.22 -0.03 -16.29
N GLU A 294 -38.26 -0.63 -15.72
CA GLU A 294 -39.50 -1.00 -16.43
C GLU A 294 -40.54 0.11 -16.22
#